data_AF-A0A2Z5E8K1-F1
#
_entry.id   AF-A0A2Z5E8K1-F1
#
_cell.length_a   1.000
_cell.length_b   1.000
_cell.length_c   1.000
_cell.angle_alpha   90.00
_cell.angle_beta   90.00
_cell.angle_gamma   90.00
#
_symmetry.space_group_name_H-M   'P 1'
#
loop_
_entity.id
_entity.type
_entity.pdbx_description
1 polymer ?
#
loop_
_entity_poly.entity_id
_entity_poly.type
_entity_poly.pdbx_seq_one_letter_code
_entity_poly.pdbx_strand_id
1 'polypeptide(L)'
;MVASLAQLLDLMRHHGAHRIYAKHLSPNDNSKNQVYLGGGFAALNVIPHGEVYTDASEKAGSVRDRAKADVEFYWVNEEGRYRAPDANLILYPKYPEVRMSGFLKGCKAAPSKLLTVRDEGRAMFFGVTRDGAVLGYVTDADSPITKELAAGTWPMLGVFIELPLSLDQPADPKTILLDELRRIYQLNWIMSQKLAKDGTKAPYAARNGGGYTLEAELGITPNGYAEPDFMGWEVKQYGVNNFTAFRPKSPVTLMTPEPTGGIYKTEGVAEFLKRFGYADQSGKEDRFNFGGRYDCTREHHHLTALRMTLTGYDAASGKIADIDGGMALINAADEIAASWTFKGLMAHWNRKHAQAAYVPSLSRTPPPEYSYGAQVLLCEETDFLLFLKAFSTGTVYYDPAVKIEKASSAKPDIKRRSQFRVAHADLAQLYQRNEIVLLL
;
A
#
# COMPACT_ATOMS: atom_id res chain seq x y z
N MET A 1 -5.56 28.53 23.21
CA MET A 1 -5.88 28.64 21.78
C MET A 1 -4.64 28.31 20.96
N VAL A 2 -4.76 27.38 20.03
CA VAL A 2 -3.74 27.11 19.00
C VAL A 2 -3.71 28.32 18.06
N ALA A 3 -2.59 29.04 18.02
CA ALA A 3 -2.49 30.34 17.35
C ALA A 3 -1.41 30.37 16.25
N SER A 4 -0.76 29.25 15.97
CA SER A 4 0.26 29.08 14.92
C SER A 4 0.28 27.65 14.40
N LEU A 5 0.86 27.44 13.23
CA LEU A 5 1.05 26.10 12.65
C LEU A 5 1.94 25.24 13.55
N ALA A 6 3.01 25.80 14.12
CA ALA A 6 3.88 25.10 15.07
C ALA A 6 3.09 24.51 16.26
N GLN A 7 2.24 25.31 16.89
CA GLN A 7 1.40 24.85 18.00
C GLN A 7 0.38 23.79 17.57
N LEU A 8 -0.12 23.85 16.33
CA LEU A 8 -1.01 22.81 15.82
C LEU A 8 -0.27 21.48 15.63
N LEU A 9 0.95 21.53 15.11
CA LEU A 9 1.80 20.33 14.97
C LEU A 9 2.09 19.73 16.36
N ASP A 10 2.39 20.57 17.36
CA ASP A 10 2.57 20.13 18.75
C ASP A 10 1.31 19.46 19.31
N LEU A 11 0.13 20.04 19.08
CA LEU A 11 -1.14 19.47 19.51
C LEU A 11 -1.38 18.09 18.86
N MET A 12 -1.16 17.97 17.56
CA MET A 12 -1.30 16.70 16.84
C MET A 12 -0.34 15.64 17.39
N ARG A 13 0.92 16.01 17.63
CA ARG A 13 1.92 15.11 18.24
C ARG A 13 1.55 14.69 19.66
N HIS A 14 1.07 15.62 20.47
CA HIS A 14 0.60 15.34 21.82
C HIS A 14 -0.51 14.27 21.82
N HIS A 15 -1.36 14.28 20.80
CA HIS A 15 -2.41 13.27 20.60
C HIS A 15 -1.97 11.99 19.87
N GLY A 16 -0.67 11.85 19.58
CA GLY A 16 -0.05 10.64 19.04
C GLY A 16 0.18 10.65 17.52
N ALA A 17 0.01 11.79 16.85
CA ALA A 17 0.30 11.88 15.41
C ALA A 17 1.80 11.64 15.16
N HIS A 18 2.08 10.75 14.22
CA HIS A 18 3.43 10.49 13.71
C HIS A 18 3.58 10.86 12.23
N ARG A 19 2.47 11.17 11.55
CA ARG A 19 2.42 11.84 10.24
C ARG A 19 1.33 12.88 10.27
N ILE A 20 1.53 14.02 9.62
CA ILE A 20 0.58 15.12 9.59
C ILE A 20 0.42 15.59 8.15
N TYR A 21 -0.82 15.74 7.72
CA TYR A 21 -1.17 16.29 6.42
C TYR A 21 -2.10 17.47 6.57
N ALA A 22 -2.14 18.33 5.55
CA ALA A 22 -3.16 19.35 5.41
C ALA A 22 -3.82 19.26 4.04
N LYS A 23 -5.02 19.81 3.93
CA LYS A 23 -5.74 20.01 2.68
C LYS A 23 -6.44 21.36 2.71
N HIS A 24 -6.20 22.18 1.69
CA HIS A 24 -7.08 23.32 1.42
C HIS A 24 -8.47 22.82 0.99
N LEU A 25 -9.49 23.30 1.69
CA LEU A 25 -10.87 22.93 1.44
C LEU A 25 -11.45 23.82 0.33
N SER A 26 -12.01 23.19 -0.69
CA SER A 26 -12.87 23.88 -1.65
C SER A 26 -14.19 24.28 -0.99
N PRO A 27 -14.96 25.24 -1.56
CA PRO A 27 -16.30 25.56 -1.08
C PRO A 27 -17.23 24.35 -0.89
N ASN A 28 -17.09 23.34 -1.74
CA ASN A 28 -17.90 22.13 -1.66
C ASN A 28 -17.41 21.11 -0.64
N ASP A 29 -16.19 21.26 -0.11
CA ASP A 29 -15.68 20.41 0.95
C ASP A 29 -16.35 20.77 2.29
N ASN A 30 -17.48 20.13 2.53
CA ASN A 30 -18.30 20.28 3.72
C ASN A 30 -19.12 19.00 3.96
N SER A 31 -19.76 18.93 5.11
CA SER A 31 -20.52 17.75 5.56
C SER A 31 -21.66 17.35 4.63
N LYS A 32 -22.19 18.29 3.82
CA LYS A 32 -23.26 18.00 2.85
C LYS A 32 -22.73 17.36 1.57
N ASN A 33 -21.69 17.92 0.97
CA ASN A 33 -21.16 17.44 -0.33
C ASN A 33 -19.95 16.51 -0.18
N GLN A 34 -19.56 16.21 1.06
CA GLN A 34 -18.41 15.39 1.43
C GLN A 34 -17.10 16.10 1.10
N VAL A 35 -16.04 15.82 1.86
CA VAL A 35 -14.71 16.40 1.62
C VAL A 35 -14.02 15.55 0.56
N TYR A 36 -13.71 16.12 -0.59
CA TYR A 36 -12.91 15.45 -1.62
C TYR A 36 -11.49 15.21 -1.11
N LEU A 37 -10.96 14.00 -1.28
CA LEU A 37 -9.62 13.60 -0.83
C LEU A 37 -8.69 13.20 -1.99
N GLY A 38 -9.11 13.42 -3.24
CA GLY A 38 -8.28 13.17 -4.42
C GLY A 38 -8.94 12.27 -5.45
N GLY A 39 -8.37 12.30 -6.66
CA GLY A 39 -8.72 11.42 -7.76
C GLY A 39 -8.00 10.09 -7.62
N GLY A 40 -8.52 9.06 -8.29
CA GLY A 40 -8.07 7.71 -8.07
C GLY A 40 -8.45 7.19 -6.69
N PHE A 41 -7.63 6.28 -6.17
CA PHE A 41 -7.72 5.68 -4.86
C PHE A 41 -6.48 5.94 -4.00
N ALA A 42 -5.54 6.76 -4.45
CA ALA A 42 -4.33 7.12 -3.72
C ALA A 42 -4.59 7.70 -2.30
N ALA A 43 -5.75 8.32 -2.05
CA ALA A 43 -6.13 8.80 -0.73
C ALA A 43 -6.18 7.70 0.34
N LEU A 44 -6.44 6.45 -0.08
CA LEU A 44 -6.41 5.27 0.78
C LEU A 44 -4.99 4.93 1.28
N ASN A 45 -3.96 5.45 0.62
CA ASN A 45 -2.56 5.35 1.07
C ASN A 45 -2.23 6.35 2.20
N VAL A 46 -3.08 7.38 2.36
CA VAL A 46 -2.82 8.52 3.26
C VAL A 46 -3.64 8.41 4.54
N ILE A 47 -4.92 8.07 4.39
CA ILE A 47 -5.88 8.01 5.49
C ILE A 47 -6.09 6.55 5.89
N PRO A 48 -5.62 6.11 7.07
CA PRO A 48 -5.94 4.79 7.60
C PRO A 48 -7.44 4.52 7.62
N HIS A 49 -7.83 3.32 7.21
CA HIS A 49 -9.22 2.95 7.06
C HIS A 49 -9.45 1.46 7.29
N GLY A 50 -10.69 1.10 7.66
CA GLY A 50 -11.18 -0.27 7.76
C GLY A 50 -11.31 -0.95 6.40
N GLU A 51 -11.86 -2.17 6.39
CA GLU A 51 -12.10 -2.87 5.13
C GLU A 51 -13.12 -2.12 4.25
N VAL A 52 -12.93 -2.23 2.93
CA VAL A 52 -13.85 -1.61 1.97
C VAL A 52 -15.06 -2.52 1.80
N TYR A 53 -16.26 -1.99 2.08
CA TYR A 53 -17.53 -2.71 2.00
C TYR A 53 -18.53 -1.98 1.10
N THR A 54 -19.56 -2.69 0.61
CA THR A 54 -20.69 -2.06 -0.10
C THR A 54 -21.77 -1.71 0.90
N ASP A 55 -22.08 -0.43 1.02
CA ASP A 55 -23.26 0.04 1.75
C ASP A 55 -24.47 0.01 0.82
N ALA A 56 -25.37 -0.95 1.05
CA ALA A 56 -26.63 -1.12 0.32
C ALA A 56 -27.81 -0.37 0.98
N SER A 57 -27.55 0.54 1.93
CA SER A 57 -28.62 1.25 2.62
C SER A 57 -29.48 2.09 1.67
N GLU A 58 -30.80 1.87 1.75
CA GLU A 58 -31.77 2.67 1.02
C GLU A 58 -31.90 4.07 1.63
N LYS A 59 -31.58 5.09 0.86
CA LYS A 59 -31.96 6.48 1.16
C LYS A 59 -32.69 7.07 -0.03
N ALA A 60 -33.94 7.45 0.20
CA ALA A 60 -34.80 8.17 -0.75
C ALA A 60 -35.04 7.44 -2.10
N GLY A 61 -35.30 6.13 -2.07
CA GLY A 61 -35.81 5.39 -3.24
C GLY A 61 -34.80 5.13 -4.37
N SER A 62 -33.52 5.44 -4.18
CA SER A 62 -32.44 4.98 -5.07
C SER A 62 -31.46 4.12 -4.29
N VAL A 63 -31.35 2.84 -4.64
CA VAL A 63 -30.21 2.00 -4.23
C VAL A 63 -28.98 2.62 -4.91
N ARG A 64 -28.14 3.28 -4.12
CA ARG A 64 -26.81 3.65 -4.57
C ARG A 64 -25.86 2.82 -3.74
N ASP A 65 -25.48 1.67 -4.26
CA ASP A 65 -24.38 0.88 -3.73
C ASP A 65 -23.15 1.79 -3.67
N ARG A 66 -22.75 2.14 -2.45
CA ARG A 66 -21.56 2.97 -2.21
C ARG A 66 -20.50 2.11 -1.57
N ALA A 67 -19.37 1.99 -2.24
CA ALA A 67 -18.18 1.44 -1.61
C ALA A 67 -17.73 2.42 -0.51
N LYS A 68 -17.59 1.91 0.71
CA LYS A 68 -17.19 2.68 1.89
C LYS A 68 -16.08 1.99 2.65
N ALA A 69 -15.32 2.76 3.40
CA ALA A 69 -14.39 2.26 4.41
C ALA A 69 -14.49 3.13 5.66
N ASP A 70 -14.63 2.50 6.82
CA ASP A 70 -14.72 3.24 8.09
C ASP A 70 -13.38 3.87 8.46
N VAL A 71 -13.42 5.03 9.10
CA VAL A 71 -12.23 5.74 9.60
C VAL A 71 -12.37 5.93 11.09
N GLU A 72 -11.36 5.50 11.85
CA GLU A 72 -11.32 5.76 13.30
C GLU A 72 -10.92 7.21 13.57
N PHE A 73 -11.89 8.12 13.43
CA PHE A 73 -11.64 9.56 13.38
C PHE A 73 -11.97 10.29 14.69
N TYR A 74 -11.11 11.24 15.05
CA TYR A 74 -11.26 12.10 16.21
C TYR A 74 -10.99 13.56 15.85
N TRP A 75 -11.91 14.48 16.18
CA TRP A 75 -11.57 15.89 16.24
C TRP A 75 -10.72 16.18 17.47
N VAL A 76 -9.71 17.02 17.33
CA VAL A 76 -8.82 17.40 18.44
C VAL A 76 -8.87 18.89 18.72
N ASN A 77 -8.69 19.25 19.98
CA ASN A 77 -8.50 20.61 20.45
C ASN A 77 -7.67 20.54 21.75
N GLU A 78 -7.54 21.67 22.45
CA GLU A 78 -6.75 21.74 23.69
C GLU A 78 -7.36 20.95 24.86
N GLU A 79 -8.68 20.74 24.83
CA GLU A 79 -9.40 19.99 25.86
C GLU A 79 -9.33 18.46 25.65
N GLY A 80 -9.07 18.00 24.43
CA GLY A 80 -8.79 16.59 24.15
C GLY A 80 -9.25 16.09 22.78
N ARG A 81 -9.51 14.77 22.71
CA ARG A 81 -9.93 14.05 21.49
C ARG A 81 -11.41 13.69 21.54
N TYR A 82 -12.14 13.96 20.47
CA TYR A 82 -13.58 13.71 20.35
C TYR A 82 -13.91 12.84 19.15
N ARG A 83 -14.41 11.64 19.43
CA ARG A 83 -14.70 10.63 18.40
C ARG A 83 -15.83 11.08 17.48
N ALA A 84 -15.62 10.96 16.17
CA ALA A 84 -16.67 11.02 15.15
C ALA A 84 -17.01 9.58 14.71
N PRO A 85 -17.98 8.92 15.34
CA PRO A 85 -18.23 7.49 15.19
C PRO A 85 -18.61 7.05 13.77
N ASP A 86 -19.18 7.97 12.98
CA ASP A 86 -19.71 7.69 11.66
C ASP A 86 -18.75 8.12 10.53
N ALA A 87 -17.53 8.54 10.87
CA ALA A 87 -16.55 8.97 9.88
C ALA A 87 -16.17 7.82 8.92
N ASN A 88 -16.26 8.07 7.62
CA ASN A 88 -15.95 7.07 6.60
C ASN A 88 -15.40 7.73 5.33
N LEU A 89 -14.69 6.93 4.55
CA LEU A 89 -14.35 7.19 3.16
C LEU A 89 -15.43 6.60 2.26
N ILE A 90 -15.82 7.34 1.23
CA ILE A 90 -16.72 6.92 0.16
C ILE A 90 -15.92 6.89 -1.13
N LEU A 91 -15.92 5.73 -1.77
CA LEU A 91 -15.19 5.46 -3.00
C LEU A 91 -16.18 5.55 -4.16
N TYR A 92 -15.80 6.26 -5.21
CA TYR A 92 -16.62 6.43 -6.41
C TYR A 92 -15.92 5.81 -7.64
N PRO A 93 -16.05 4.50 -7.89
CA PRO A 93 -15.34 3.82 -8.99
C PRO A 93 -15.57 4.40 -10.39
N LYS A 94 -16.81 4.83 -10.68
CA LYS A 94 -17.21 5.40 -11.98
C LYS A 94 -16.54 6.76 -12.28
N TYR A 95 -16.26 7.52 -11.23
CA TYR A 95 -15.53 8.79 -11.26
C TYR A 95 -14.43 8.66 -10.22
N PRO A 96 -13.33 7.93 -10.53
CA PRO A 96 -12.43 7.43 -9.51
C PRO A 96 -11.96 8.57 -8.62
N GLU A 97 -12.56 8.65 -7.44
CA GLU A 97 -12.31 9.64 -6.41
C GLU A 97 -12.69 9.05 -5.06
N VAL A 98 -12.05 9.59 -4.03
CA VAL A 98 -12.34 9.28 -2.64
C VAL A 98 -12.85 10.55 -1.97
N ARG A 99 -13.94 10.43 -1.20
CA ARG A 99 -14.46 11.51 -0.37
C ARG A 99 -14.62 11.07 1.07
N MET A 100 -14.44 11.98 2.01
CA MET A 100 -14.73 11.75 3.43
C MET A 100 -16.13 12.24 3.78
N SER A 101 -16.85 11.44 4.58
CA SER A 101 -18.19 11.74 5.07
C SER A 101 -18.35 11.34 6.54
N GLY A 102 -19.47 11.74 7.16
CA GLY A 102 -19.85 11.33 8.53
C GLY A 102 -18.98 11.91 9.66
N PHE A 103 -17.94 12.67 9.33
CA PHE A 103 -16.96 13.23 10.27
C PHE A 103 -17.54 14.23 11.29
N LEU A 104 -18.78 14.70 11.18
CA LEU A 104 -19.44 15.52 12.22
C LEU A 104 -20.45 14.72 13.06
N LYS A 105 -21.01 13.64 12.51
CA LYS A 105 -22.20 13.00 13.06
C LYS A 105 -21.84 12.21 14.32
N GLY A 106 -22.57 12.47 15.41
CA GLY A 106 -22.34 11.82 16.71
C GLY A 106 -21.12 12.34 17.48
N CYS A 107 -20.36 13.30 16.95
CA CYS A 107 -19.23 13.89 17.66
C CYS A 107 -19.69 15.05 18.56
N LYS A 108 -19.30 15.02 19.84
CA LYS A 108 -19.69 16.02 20.85
C LYS A 108 -19.10 17.40 20.60
N ALA A 109 -17.86 17.47 20.10
CA ALA A 109 -17.12 18.71 19.85
C ALA A 109 -16.70 18.81 18.37
N ALA A 110 -17.64 18.56 17.46
CA ALA A 110 -17.38 18.68 16.04
C ALA A 110 -17.28 20.17 15.63
N PRO A 111 -16.36 20.55 14.72
CA PRO A 111 -16.22 21.92 14.24
C PRO A 111 -17.28 22.25 13.17
N SER A 112 -18.56 22.04 13.49
CA SER A 112 -19.67 22.14 12.56
C SER A 112 -19.75 23.49 11.87
N LYS A 113 -19.47 24.60 12.60
CA LYS A 113 -19.49 25.96 12.04
C LYS A 113 -18.60 26.13 10.81
N LEU A 114 -17.48 25.42 10.73
CA LEU A 114 -16.53 25.49 9.62
C LEU A 114 -16.80 24.45 8.53
N LEU A 115 -17.60 23.42 8.83
CA LEU A 115 -17.80 22.26 7.95
C LEU A 115 -19.26 22.06 7.53
N THR A 116 -20.15 23.00 7.82
CA THR A 116 -21.51 23.09 7.26
C THR A 116 -21.68 24.26 6.30
N VAL A 117 -20.61 25.01 6.04
CA VAL A 117 -20.58 26.22 5.20
C VAL A 117 -19.86 25.97 3.88
N ARG A 118 -19.84 26.99 3.02
CA ARG A 118 -19.14 26.99 1.72
C ARG A 118 -18.01 28.01 1.66
N ASP A 119 -17.56 28.49 2.81
CA ASP A 119 -16.56 29.54 2.89
C ASP A 119 -15.25 29.09 2.22
N GLU A 120 -14.62 30.02 1.51
CA GLU A 120 -13.33 29.80 0.86
C GLU A 120 -12.18 29.91 1.85
N GLY A 121 -11.01 29.39 1.47
CA GLY A 121 -9.78 29.53 2.24
C GLY A 121 -9.69 28.67 3.51
N ARG A 122 -10.69 27.85 3.83
CA ARG A 122 -10.61 26.89 4.95
C ARG A 122 -9.50 25.86 4.71
N ALA A 123 -8.85 25.43 5.78
CA ALA A 123 -7.86 24.35 5.74
C ALA A 123 -8.22 23.26 6.76
N MET A 124 -8.07 21.99 6.36
CA MET A 124 -8.26 20.83 7.23
C MET A 124 -6.95 20.08 7.38
N PHE A 125 -6.64 19.68 8.61
CA PHE A 125 -5.44 18.97 8.99
C PHE A 125 -5.79 17.56 9.45
N PHE A 126 -4.96 16.61 9.08
CA PHE A 126 -5.09 15.19 9.37
C PHE A 126 -3.82 14.69 10.07
N GLY A 127 -3.93 14.28 11.33
CA GLY A 127 -2.85 13.59 12.04
C GLY A 127 -3.08 12.08 12.00
N VAL A 128 -2.09 11.29 11.58
CA VAL A 128 -2.17 9.82 11.59
C VAL A 128 -1.40 9.29 12.79
N THR A 129 -2.04 8.47 13.61
CA THR A 129 -1.44 7.85 14.79
C THR A 129 -0.93 6.44 14.47
N ARG A 130 -0.03 5.90 15.31
CA ARG A 130 0.58 4.57 15.07
C ARG A 130 -0.40 3.41 15.24
N ASP A 131 -1.46 3.61 16.00
CA ASP A 131 -2.57 2.67 16.18
C ASP A 131 -3.63 2.77 15.07
N GLY A 132 -3.44 3.64 14.07
CA GLY A 132 -4.31 3.75 12.90
C GLY A 132 -5.49 4.73 13.06
N ALA A 133 -5.57 5.47 14.16
CA ALA A 133 -6.55 6.54 14.31
C ALA A 133 -6.16 7.78 13.49
N VAL A 134 -7.18 8.57 13.13
CA VAL A 134 -7.04 9.80 12.36
C VAL A 134 -7.55 10.99 13.19
N LEU A 135 -6.68 11.98 13.38
CA LEU A 135 -6.95 13.20 14.11
C LEU A 135 -7.32 14.30 13.12
N GLY A 136 -8.36 15.08 13.42
CA GLY A 136 -8.84 16.18 12.62
C GLY A 136 -8.69 17.51 13.32
N TYR A 137 -8.27 18.53 12.57
CA TYR A 137 -8.38 19.94 12.96
C TYR A 137 -8.77 20.77 11.74
N VAL A 138 -9.52 21.85 11.91
CA VAL A 138 -9.96 22.70 10.78
C VAL A 138 -9.93 24.17 11.18
N THR A 139 -9.51 25.01 10.25
CA THR A 139 -9.39 26.45 10.39
C THR A 139 -10.12 27.19 9.27
N ASP A 140 -10.55 28.41 9.55
CA ASP A 140 -11.02 29.36 8.54
C ASP A 140 -9.87 30.02 7.78
N ALA A 141 -10.20 30.89 6.81
CA ALA A 141 -9.23 31.62 6.00
C ALA A 141 -8.41 32.64 6.80
N ASP A 142 -8.97 33.18 7.88
CA ASP A 142 -8.36 34.27 8.65
C ASP A 142 -7.40 33.78 9.73
N SER A 143 -7.52 32.51 10.11
CA SER A 143 -6.64 31.85 11.06
C SER A 143 -5.15 32.04 10.70
N PRO A 144 -4.29 32.41 11.68
CA PRO A 144 -2.85 32.45 11.48
C PRO A 144 -2.28 31.13 10.96
N ILE A 145 -2.84 30.01 11.39
CA ILE A 145 -2.44 28.65 10.98
C ILE A 145 -2.61 28.48 9.46
N THR A 146 -3.75 28.90 8.92
CA THR A 146 -4.04 28.82 7.47
C THR A 146 -3.10 29.71 6.68
N LYS A 147 -2.81 30.91 7.19
CA LYS A 147 -1.89 31.88 6.56
C LYS A 147 -0.46 31.35 6.55
N GLU A 148 0.00 30.76 7.65
CA GLU A 148 1.31 30.09 7.74
C GLU A 148 1.41 28.89 6.80
N LEU A 149 0.36 28.06 6.73
CA LEU A 149 0.28 26.94 5.79
C LEU A 149 0.43 27.43 4.34
N ALA A 150 -0.30 28.48 3.96
CA ALA A 150 -0.29 29.04 2.61
C ALA A 150 1.02 29.77 2.26
N ALA A 151 1.74 30.32 3.25
CA ALA A 151 3.02 30.99 3.05
C ALA A 151 4.19 30.00 2.91
N GLY A 152 4.06 28.78 3.42
CA GLY A 152 5.08 27.74 3.30
C GLY A 152 5.09 27.05 1.93
N THR A 153 6.22 26.42 1.61
CA THR A 153 6.35 25.51 0.48
C THR A 153 6.51 24.10 1.02
N TRP A 154 5.59 23.22 0.66
CA TRP A 154 5.48 21.89 1.26
C TRP A 154 5.43 20.80 0.18
N PRO A 155 5.93 19.59 0.46
CA PRO A 155 5.69 18.45 -0.40
C PRO A 155 4.20 18.17 -0.55
N MET A 156 3.79 17.79 -1.77
CA MET A 156 2.42 17.39 -2.08
C MET A 156 2.36 15.89 -2.35
N LEU A 157 1.30 15.28 -1.84
CA LEU A 157 0.87 13.91 -2.13
C LEU A 157 -0.59 13.96 -2.62
N GLY A 158 -0.77 14.09 -3.94
CA GLY A 158 -2.08 14.36 -4.52
C GLY A 158 -2.66 15.70 -4.05
N VAL A 159 -3.76 15.66 -3.30
CA VAL A 159 -4.39 16.88 -2.71
C VAL A 159 -3.93 17.19 -1.28
N PHE A 160 -3.07 16.33 -0.73
CA PHE A 160 -2.55 16.50 0.63
C PHE A 160 -1.22 17.23 0.59
N ILE A 161 -1.09 18.21 1.46
CA ILE A 161 0.16 18.83 1.85
C ILE A 161 0.77 17.97 2.95
N GLU A 162 1.98 17.46 2.79
CA GLU A 162 2.69 16.73 3.84
C GLU A 162 3.45 17.72 4.74
N LEU A 163 3.13 17.70 6.03
CA LEU A 163 3.71 18.61 7.02
C LEU A 163 4.74 17.86 7.88
N PRO A 164 5.85 18.52 8.25
CA PRO A 164 6.79 17.93 9.18
C PRO A 164 6.14 17.80 10.57
N LEU A 165 6.72 16.96 11.42
CA LEU A 165 6.28 16.83 12.81
C LEU A 165 6.62 18.07 13.65
N SER A 166 7.62 18.84 13.25
CA SER A 166 8.01 20.12 13.87
C SER A 166 8.60 21.04 12.81
N LEU A 167 8.35 22.35 12.95
CA LEU A 167 8.94 23.36 12.08
C LEU A 167 10.43 23.62 12.39
N ASP A 168 10.90 23.28 13.59
CA ASP A 168 12.29 23.50 14.03
C ASP A 168 13.25 22.44 13.49
N GLN A 169 12.70 21.27 13.10
CA GLN A 169 13.41 20.16 12.49
C GLN A 169 12.60 19.62 11.32
N PRO A 170 12.50 20.35 10.20
CA PRO A 170 11.87 19.87 8.98
C PRO A 170 12.80 18.86 8.31
N ALA A 171 13.04 17.72 8.94
CA ALA A 171 13.82 16.66 8.34
C ALA A 171 12.92 15.91 7.37
N ASP A 172 13.18 16.12 6.08
CA ASP A 172 12.49 15.43 4.99
C ASP A 172 12.73 13.91 5.11
N PRO A 173 11.67 13.08 5.28
CA PRO A 173 11.79 11.62 5.41
C PRO A 173 12.61 10.98 4.29
N LYS A 174 12.51 11.52 3.06
CA LYS A 174 13.29 11.06 1.91
C LYS A 174 14.78 11.35 2.08
N THR A 175 15.13 12.56 2.54
CA THR A 175 16.52 12.93 2.85
C THR A 175 17.09 12.02 3.94
N ILE A 176 16.36 11.79 5.04
CA ILE A 176 16.80 10.88 6.11
C ILE A 176 17.02 9.46 5.56
N LEU A 177 16.08 8.94 4.77
CA LEU A 177 16.20 7.62 4.15
C LEU A 177 17.46 7.53 3.28
N LEU A 178 17.71 8.53 2.44
CA LEU A 178 18.89 8.56 1.57
C LEU A 178 20.19 8.64 2.37
N ASP A 179 20.21 9.39 3.48
CA ASP A 179 21.38 9.47 4.36
C ASP A 179 21.67 8.13 5.05
N GLU A 180 20.64 7.44 5.55
CA GLU A 180 20.80 6.10 6.12
C GLU A 180 21.21 5.07 5.06
N LEU A 181 20.62 5.11 3.87
CA LEU A 181 21.02 4.23 2.77
C LEU A 181 22.47 4.51 2.35
N ARG A 182 22.92 5.77 2.35
CA ARG A 182 24.32 6.14 2.11
C ARG A 182 25.24 5.55 3.18
N ARG A 183 24.87 5.67 4.47
CA ARG A 183 25.62 5.04 5.57
C ARG A 183 25.74 3.53 5.35
N ILE A 184 24.64 2.86 4.99
CA ILE A 184 24.60 1.40 4.76
C ILE A 184 25.46 1.01 3.56
N TYR A 185 25.37 1.76 2.46
CA TYR A 185 26.24 1.59 1.29
C TYR A 185 27.73 1.64 1.68
N GLN A 186 28.12 2.59 2.53
CA GLN A 186 29.52 2.76 2.98
C GLN A 186 30.02 1.64 3.90
N LEU A 187 29.14 0.83 4.50
CA LEU A 187 29.54 -0.35 5.27
C LEU A 187 30.09 -1.49 4.40
N ASN A 188 29.94 -1.40 3.07
CA ASN A 188 30.35 -2.43 2.11
C ASN A 188 29.68 -3.78 2.37
N TRP A 189 30.41 -4.77 2.88
CA TRP A 189 29.90 -6.12 3.13
C TRP A 189 29.41 -6.24 4.57
N ILE A 190 28.13 -6.55 4.72
CA ILE A 190 27.46 -6.71 6.00
C ILE A 190 27.11 -8.19 6.18
N MET A 191 27.47 -8.77 7.32
CA MET A 191 27.04 -10.13 7.66
C MET A 191 25.52 -10.22 7.69
N SER A 192 24.98 -11.28 7.11
CA SER A 192 23.55 -11.50 7.04
C SER A 192 22.94 -11.58 8.44
N GLN A 193 21.98 -10.70 8.68
CA GLN A 193 21.38 -10.50 9.99
C GLN A 193 19.89 -10.16 9.86
N LYS A 194 19.19 -10.23 10.99
CA LYS A 194 17.80 -9.82 11.13
C LYS A 194 17.63 -9.15 12.49
N LEU A 195 16.78 -8.12 12.56
CA LEU A 195 16.44 -7.48 13.82
C LEU A 195 15.42 -8.35 14.57
N ALA A 196 15.70 -8.65 15.83
CA ALA A 196 14.76 -9.27 16.73
C ALA A 196 13.76 -8.24 17.28
N LYS A 197 12.69 -8.72 17.94
CA LYS A 197 11.63 -7.85 18.49
C LYS A 197 12.14 -6.88 19.56
N ASP A 198 13.23 -7.22 20.24
CA ASP A 198 13.89 -6.39 21.27
C ASP A 198 14.90 -5.39 20.67
N GLY A 199 15.02 -5.32 19.34
CA GLY A 199 15.97 -4.45 18.65
C GLY A 199 17.38 -5.03 18.51
N THR A 200 17.63 -6.28 18.95
CA THR A 200 18.95 -6.90 18.80
C THR A 200 19.16 -7.45 17.38
N LYS A 201 20.35 -7.25 16.81
CA LYS A 201 20.72 -7.84 15.50
C LYS A 201 21.21 -9.27 15.72
N ALA A 202 20.59 -10.25 15.06
CA ALA A 202 20.95 -11.66 15.14
C ALA A 202 21.37 -12.22 13.77
N PRO A 203 22.37 -13.11 13.69
CA PRO A 203 22.75 -13.79 12.45
C PRO A 203 21.54 -14.49 11.80
N TYR A 204 21.42 -14.38 10.48
CA TYR A 204 20.29 -14.94 9.75
C TYR A 204 20.76 -15.60 8.45
N ALA A 205 20.40 -16.86 8.23
CA ALA A 205 20.83 -17.62 7.04
C ALA A 205 19.62 -18.13 6.25
N ALA A 206 19.10 -17.30 5.34
CA ALA A 206 18.09 -17.70 4.37
C ALA A 206 18.18 -16.86 3.09
N ARG A 207 17.46 -17.27 2.04
CA ARG A 207 17.50 -16.64 0.70
C ARG A 207 17.03 -15.17 0.67
N ASN A 208 16.24 -14.77 1.65
CA ASN A 208 15.73 -13.41 1.84
C ASN A 208 16.56 -12.59 2.84
N GLY A 209 17.77 -13.05 3.20
CA GLY A 209 18.64 -12.36 4.16
C GLY A 209 19.05 -10.95 3.72
N GLY A 210 19.10 -10.67 2.41
CA GLY A 210 19.44 -9.34 1.91
C GLY A 210 18.41 -8.26 2.29
N GLY A 211 17.12 -8.61 2.27
CA GLY A 211 16.05 -7.72 2.76
C GLY A 211 16.14 -7.52 4.26
N TYR A 212 16.20 -8.62 5.04
CA TYR A 212 16.29 -8.53 6.50
C TYR A 212 17.54 -7.82 7.02
N THR A 213 18.66 -7.93 6.30
CA THR A 213 19.89 -7.22 6.66
C THR A 213 19.72 -5.71 6.45
N LEU A 214 19.03 -5.30 5.39
CA LEU A 214 18.75 -3.90 5.10
C LEU A 214 17.78 -3.32 6.14
N GLU A 215 16.69 -4.04 6.40
CA GLU A 215 15.72 -3.68 7.45
C GLU A 215 16.40 -3.53 8.81
N ALA A 216 17.28 -4.48 9.19
CA ALA A 216 18.00 -4.43 10.46
C ALA A 216 18.96 -3.24 10.56
N GLU A 217 19.60 -2.86 9.46
CA GLU A 217 20.45 -1.67 9.43
C GLU A 217 19.66 -0.36 9.50
N LEU A 218 18.43 -0.33 9.00
CA LEU A 218 17.50 0.80 9.13
C LEU A 218 16.75 0.83 10.48
N GLY A 219 16.99 -0.14 11.37
CA GLY A 219 16.30 -0.26 12.65
C GLY A 219 14.84 -0.70 12.54
N ILE A 220 14.46 -1.32 11.41
CA ILE A 220 13.10 -1.74 11.12
C ILE A 220 12.90 -3.14 11.71
N THR A 221 11.94 -3.27 12.63
CA THR A 221 11.60 -4.57 13.21
C THR A 221 10.75 -5.38 12.23
N PRO A 222 11.05 -6.67 12.03
CA PRO A 222 10.26 -7.59 11.21
C PRO A 222 8.85 -7.76 11.77
N ASN A 223 7.93 -6.91 11.36
CA ASN A 223 6.55 -6.97 11.75
C ASN A 223 5.72 -7.49 10.57
N GLY A 224 4.83 -8.44 10.83
CA GLY A 224 3.91 -8.98 9.81
C GLY A 224 2.78 -8.01 9.42
N TYR A 225 2.86 -6.75 9.83
CA TYR A 225 1.87 -5.73 9.52
C TYR A 225 2.21 -5.08 8.17
N ALA A 226 1.18 -4.70 7.43
CA ALA A 226 1.32 -4.20 6.07
C ALA A 226 1.55 -2.68 6.01
N GLU A 227 2.37 -2.12 6.90
CA GLU A 227 2.69 -0.68 6.94
C GLU A 227 4.02 -0.39 6.23
N PRO A 228 4.29 0.86 5.78
CA PRO A 228 5.57 1.23 5.21
C PRO A 228 6.73 1.07 6.19
N ASP A 229 7.88 0.64 5.68
CA ASP A 229 9.01 0.17 6.48
C ASP A 229 9.76 1.31 7.20
N PHE A 230 9.98 2.46 6.54
CA PHE A 230 10.79 3.57 7.05
C PHE A 230 10.12 4.93 6.80
N MET A 231 9.57 5.54 7.85
CA MET A 231 8.98 6.89 7.79
C MET A 231 7.98 7.12 6.63
N GLY A 232 7.21 6.10 6.25
CA GLY A 232 6.27 6.17 5.12
C GLY A 232 6.77 5.56 3.80
N TRP A 233 8.05 5.19 3.72
CA TRP A 233 8.65 4.49 2.58
C TRP A 233 8.68 2.97 2.80
N GLU A 234 8.18 2.19 1.84
CA GLU A 234 8.50 0.76 1.76
C GLU A 234 9.90 0.58 1.14
N VAL A 235 10.79 -0.15 1.82
CA VAL A 235 12.18 -0.33 1.39
C VAL A 235 12.35 -1.76 0.88
N LYS A 236 12.60 -1.91 -0.42
CA LYS A 236 12.72 -3.22 -1.07
C LYS A 236 14.14 -3.47 -1.58
N GLN A 237 14.80 -4.43 -0.96
CA GLN A 237 16.06 -4.96 -1.49
C GLN A 237 15.82 -5.86 -2.72
N TYR A 238 16.69 -5.78 -3.72
CA TYR A 238 16.75 -6.74 -4.82
C TYR A 238 18.19 -7.11 -5.21
N GLY A 239 18.41 -8.36 -5.61
CA GLY A 239 19.74 -8.84 -5.96
C GLY A 239 20.12 -8.44 -7.39
N VAL A 240 21.36 -7.97 -7.60
CA VAL A 240 21.93 -7.70 -8.93
C VAL A 240 23.17 -8.56 -9.20
N ASN A 241 23.62 -8.59 -10.44
CA ASN A 241 24.85 -9.30 -10.83
C ASN A 241 26.13 -8.52 -10.50
N ASN A 242 26.10 -7.20 -10.66
CA ASN A 242 27.19 -6.28 -10.33
C ASN A 242 26.62 -4.84 -10.17
N PHE A 243 27.40 -3.94 -9.59
CA PHE A 243 27.08 -2.52 -9.44
C PHE A 243 27.53 -1.65 -10.64
N THR A 244 27.68 -2.25 -11.83
CA THR A 244 27.98 -1.51 -13.06
C THR A 244 26.78 -1.48 -13.98
N ALA A 245 26.22 -2.65 -14.27
CA ALA A 245 25.04 -2.81 -15.12
C ALA A 245 23.74 -2.95 -14.32
N PHE A 246 23.82 -3.14 -12.99
CA PHE A 246 22.66 -3.28 -12.09
C PHE A 246 21.58 -4.26 -12.55
N ARG A 247 21.97 -5.29 -13.32
CA ARG A 247 21.02 -6.26 -13.88
C ARG A 247 20.36 -7.07 -12.75
N PRO A 248 19.03 -6.99 -12.57
CA PRO A 248 18.33 -7.71 -11.51
C PRO A 248 18.38 -9.22 -11.72
N LYS A 249 18.49 -9.98 -10.63
CA LYS A 249 18.47 -11.45 -10.62
C LYS A 249 17.06 -12.04 -10.59
N SER A 250 16.06 -11.24 -10.23
CA SER A 250 14.67 -11.66 -10.15
C SER A 250 13.72 -10.49 -10.37
N PRO A 251 12.49 -10.76 -10.83
CA PRO A 251 11.42 -9.77 -10.83
C PRO A 251 11.07 -9.28 -9.43
N VAL A 252 10.46 -8.10 -9.34
CA VAL A 252 9.97 -7.50 -8.10
C VAL A 252 8.71 -8.23 -7.67
N THR A 253 8.57 -8.51 -6.38
CA THR A 253 7.28 -8.87 -5.78
C THR A 253 6.63 -7.61 -5.25
N LEU A 254 5.48 -7.26 -5.83
CA LEU A 254 4.70 -6.11 -5.41
C LEU A 254 3.95 -6.45 -4.12
N MET A 255 3.07 -7.46 -4.20
CA MET A 255 2.25 -7.92 -3.08
C MET A 255 1.99 -9.42 -3.16
N THR A 256 1.52 -10.01 -2.06
CA THR A 256 1.26 -11.46 -1.96
C THR A 256 -0.09 -11.82 -1.33
N PRO A 257 -1.22 -11.25 -1.80
CA PRO A 257 -2.54 -11.62 -1.30
C PRO A 257 -2.90 -13.04 -1.73
N GLU A 258 -3.38 -13.87 -0.82
CA GLU A 258 -3.91 -15.19 -1.14
C GLU A 258 -5.30 -15.07 -1.81
N PRO A 259 -5.69 -16.01 -2.70
CA PRO A 259 -7.03 -16.04 -3.26
C PRO A 259 -8.11 -16.13 -2.17
N THR A 260 -9.18 -15.36 -2.34
CA THR A 260 -10.31 -15.28 -1.40
C THR A 260 -11.56 -15.98 -1.93
N GLY A 261 -11.54 -16.49 -3.16
CA GLY A 261 -12.65 -17.21 -3.77
C GLY A 261 -12.21 -18.32 -4.72
N GLY A 262 -13.19 -18.96 -5.37
CA GLY A 262 -12.99 -20.14 -6.21
C GLY A 262 -12.69 -21.41 -5.43
N ILE A 263 -12.41 -22.50 -6.17
CA ILE A 263 -12.06 -23.82 -5.62
C ILE A 263 -10.94 -23.73 -4.59
N TYR A 264 -9.93 -22.87 -4.83
CA TYR A 264 -8.84 -22.61 -3.90
C TYR A 264 -9.32 -22.32 -2.47
N LYS A 265 -10.39 -21.53 -2.35
CA LYS A 265 -10.96 -21.13 -1.06
C LYS A 265 -12.04 -22.09 -0.58
N THR A 266 -12.97 -22.50 -1.44
CA THR A 266 -14.16 -23.27 -1.06
C THR A 266 -13.85 -24.73 -0.79
N GLU A 267 -12.98 -25.35 -1.58
CA GLU A 267 -12.60 -26.76 -1.46
C GLU A 267 -11.19 -26.94 -0.88
N GLY A 268 -10.40 -25.87 -0.90
CA GLY A 268 -9.10 -25.79 -0.26
C GLY A 268 -7.93 -26.06 -1.20
N VAL A 269 -6.74 -25.67 -0.74
CA VAL A 269 -5.51 -25.66 -1.56
C VAL A 269 -5.09 -27.04 -2.06
N ALA A 270 -5.34 -28.10 -1.28
CA ALA A 270 -5.02 -29.47 -1.69
C ALA A 270 -5.86 -29.91 -2.90
N GLU A 271 -7.17 -29.67 -2.85
CA GLU A 271 -8.08 -30.00 -3.95
C GLU A 271 -7.79 -29.13 -5.18
N PHE A 272 -7.51 -27.84 -4.98
CA PHE A 272 -7.04 -26.95 -6.04
C PHE A 272 -5.79 -27.50 -6.75
N LEU A 273 -4.77 -27.96 -6.00
CA LEU A 273 -3.56 -28.54 -6.57
C LEU A 273 -3.80 -29.88 -7.26
N LYS A 274 -4.77 -30.66 -6.79
CA LYS A 274 -5.16 -31.93 -7.44
C LYS A 274 -5.83 -31.69 -8.79
N ARG A 275 -6.66 -30.64 -8.90
CA ARG A 275 -7.38 -30.31 -10.15
C ARG A 275 -6.53 -29.54 -11.15
N PHE A 276 -5.75 -28.57 -10.68
CA PHE A 276 -5.09 -27.59 -11.54
C PHE A 276 -3.58 -27.56 -11.41
N GLY A 277 -3.03 -28.30 -10.44
CA GLY A 277 -1.58 -28.48 -10.30
C GLY A 277 -1.04 -29.52 -11.28
N TYR A 278 0.28 -29.57 -11.38
CA TYR A 278 1.01 -30.50 -12.22
C TYR A 278 2.11 -31.21 -11.42
N ALA A 279 2.47 -32.41 -11.87
CA ALA A 279 3.55 -33.19 -11.25
C ALA A 279 4.88 -32.43 -11.29
N ASP A 280 5.76 -32.73 -10.34
CA ASP A 280 7.08 -32.11 -10.28
C ASP A 280 7.92 -32.40 -11.53
N GLN A 281 8.35 -31.33 -12.21
CA GLN A 281 9.12 -31.43 -13.45
C GLN A 281 10.57 -31.90 -13.24
N SER A 282 11.06 -31.91 -11.99
CA SER A 282 12.36 -32.49 -11.63
C SER A 282 12.27 -33.92 -11.11
N GLY A 283 11.09 -34.56 -11.22
CA GLY A 283 10.88 -35.96 -10.87
C GLY A 283 10.74 -36.23 -9.37
N LYS A 284 10.49 -35.21 -8.55
CA LYS A 284 10.20 -35.45 -7.13
C LYS A 284 8.82 -36.10 -6.98
N GLU A 285 8.82 -37.36 -6.56
CA GLU A 285 7.59 -38.13 -6.32
C GLU A 285 6.69 -37.48 -5.25
N ASP A 286 5.39 -37.76 -5.36
CA ASP A 286 4.33 -37.32 -4.44
C ASP A 286 4.34 -35.80 -4.16
N ARG A 287 4.67 -35.03 -5.20
CA ARG A 287 4.68 -33.57 -5.19
C ARG A 287 3.91 -33.02 -6.40
N PHE A 288 2.95 -32.14 -6.10
CA PHE A 288 2.28 -31.32 -7.09
C PHE A 288 2.67 -29.86 -6.91
N ASN A 289 2.83 -29.15 -8.03
CA ASN A 289 3.15 -27.75 -8.08
C ASN A 289 2.06 -26.99 -8.83
N PHE A 290 1.88 -25.74 -8.47
CA PHE A 290 1.11 -24.78 -9.25
C PHE A 290 1.94 -23.50 -9.37
N GLY A 291 2.40 -23.29 -10.60
CA GLY A 291 3.21 -22.16 -10.99
C GLY A 291 2.94 -21.77 -12.44
N GLY A 292 3.65 -20.74 -12.88
CA GLY A 292 3.50 -20.16 -14.21
C GLY A 292 3.23 -18.66 -14.12
N ARG A 293 3.36 -17.98 -15.26
CA ARG A 293 3.05 -16.55 -15.37
C ARG A 293 1.64 -16.38 -15.92
N TYR A 294 0.78 -15.72 -15.16
CA TYR A 294 -0.61 -15.45 -15.51
C TYR A 294 -0.87 -13.95 -15.56
N ASP A 295 -1.36 -13.47 -16.70
CA ASP A 295 -1.75 -12.08 -16.92
C ASP A 295 -2.88 -12.03 -17.96
N CYS A 296 -3.48 -10.86 -18.19
CA CYS A 296 -4.65 -10.72 -19.07
C CYS A 296 -4.33 -10.84 -20.57
N THR A 297 -3.05 -10.95 -20.95
CA THR A 297 -2.63 -11.05 -22.35
C THR A 297 -2.34 -12.50 -22.78
N ARG A 298 -2.31 -13.42 -21.81
CA ARG A 298 -1.99 -14.82 -22.04
C ARG A 298 -3.23 -15.69 -22.10
N GLU A 299 -3.20 -16.61 -23.05
CA GLU A 299 -4.12 -17.74 -23.11
C GLU A 299 -3.89 -18.74 -21.97
N HIS A 300 -4.68 -19.81 -21.97
CA HIS A 300 -4.57 -20.89 -20.99
C HIS A 300 -3.13 -21.43 -20.89
N HIS A 301 -2.63 -21.50 -19.66
CA HIS A 301 -1.29 -22.00 -19.38
C HIS A 301 -1.22 -23.52 -19.60
N HIS A 302 -0.28 -23.96 -20.44
CA HIS A 302 -0.18 -25.36 -20.89
C HIS A 302 -0.11 -26.43 -19.77
N LEU A 303 0.43 -26.11 -18.59
CA LEU A 303 0.51 -27.09 -17.48
C LEU A 303 -0.73 -27.14 -16.59
N THR A 304 -1.48 -26.05 -16.51
CA THR A 304 -2.58 -25.91 -15.54
C THR A 304 -3.94 -25.80 -16.21
N ALA A 305 -3.96 -25.57 -17.54
CA ALA A 305 -5.13 -25.28 -18.33
C ALA A 305 -5.96 -24.11 -17.80
N LEU A 306 -5.34 -23.19 -17.05
CA LEU A 306 -5.98 -21.98 -16.51
C LEU A 306 -5.48 -20.74 -17.22
N ARG A 307 -6.37 -19.75 -17.38
CA ARG A 307 -6.02 -18.38 -17.80
C ARG A 307 -6.46 -17.38 -16.76
N MET A 308 -5.87 -16.19 -16.80
CA MET A 308 -6.26 -15.08 -15.94
C MET A 308 -7.33 -14.23 -16.62
N THR A 309 -8.33 -13.80 -15.87
CA THR A 309 -9.32 -12.82 -16.29
C THR A 309 -9.39 -11.66 -15.30
N LEU A 310 -9.84 -10.52 -15.81
CA LEU A 310 -10.05 -9.29 -15.07
C LEU A 310 -11.46 -8.78 -15.38
N THR A 311 -12.36 -8.86 -14.41
CA THR A 311 -13.76 -8.46 -14.56
C THR A 311 -14.05 -7.19 -13.76
N GLY A 312 -14.93 -6.33 -14.27
CA GLY A 312 -15.28 -5.07 -13.61
C GLY A 312 -14.30 -3.91 -13.83
N TYR A 313 -13.21 -4.11 -14.58
CA TYR A 313 -12.32 -3.04 -15.03
C TYR A 313 -12.48 -2.83 -16.54
N ASP A 314 -12.75 -1.59 -16.95
CA ASP A 314 -12.78 -1.19 -18.35
C ASP A 314 -11.40 -0.66 -18.76
N ALA A 315 -10.67 -1.47 -19.53
CA ALA A 315 -9.33 -1.14 -19.99
C ALA A 315 -9.31 0.05 -20.98
N ALA A 316 -10.41 0.34 -21.67
CA ALA A 316 -10.47 1.46 -22.62
C ALA A 316 -10.56 2.80 -21.90
N SER A 317 -11.43 2.90 -20.88
CA SER A 317 -11.53 4.12 -20.06
C SER A 317 -10.54 4.18 -18.90
N GLY A 318 -9.93 3.05 -18.53
CA GLY A 318 -9.00 2.93 -17.41
C GLY A 318 -9.70 2.95 -16.04
N LYS A 319 -10.99 2.59 -15.97
CA LYS A 319 -11.84 2.75 -14.77
C LYS A 319 -12.38 1.43 -14.25
N ILE A 320 -12.70 1.40 -12.96
CA ILE A 320 -13.45 0.30 -12.36
C ILE A 320 -14.94 0.55 -12.64
N ALA A 321 -15.50 -0.23 -13.58
CA ALA A 321 -16.91 -0.22 -13.94
C ALA A 321 -17.78 -0.93 -12.89
N ASP A 322 -17.22 -1.95 -12.23
CA ASP A 322 -17.85 -2.72 -11.15
C ASP A 322 -16.82 -3.01 -10.04
N ILE A 323 -17.11 -2.52 -8.82
CA ILE A 323 -16.22 -2.64 -7.65
C ILE A 323 -16.27 -4.02 -7.00
N ASP A 324 -17.32 -4.79 -7.29
CA ASP A 324 -17.45 -6.19 -6.87
C ASP A 324 -16.76 -7.16 -7.84
N GLY A 325 -16.20 -6.62 -8.93
CA GLY A 325 -15.30 -7.33 -9.83
C GLY A 325 -13.96 -7.72 -9.20
N GLY A 326 -13.05 -8.24 -10.03
CA GLY A 326 -11.80 -8.77 -9.55
C GLY A 326 -10.95 -9.47 -10.60
N MET A 327 -9.95 -10.18 -10.11
CA MET A 327 -9.10 -11.07 -10.89
C MET A 327 -9.48 -12.51 -10.60
N ALA A 328 -9.49 -13.37 -11.63
CA ALA A 328 -9.78 -14.78 -11.48
C ALA A 328 -8.91 -15.65 -12.38
N LEU A 329 -8.49 -16.79 -11.85
CA LEU A 329 -8.02 -17.91 -12.64
C LEU A 329 -9.23 -18.78 -13.01
N ILE A 330 -9.43 -18.98 -14.31
CA ILE A 330 -10.53 -19.79 -14.82
C ILE A 330 -10.04 -20.86 -15.79
N ASN A 331 -10.75 -21.99 -15.83
CA ASN A 331 -10.51 -23.05 -16.81
C ASN A 331 -11.30 -22.80 -18.11
N ALA A 332 -11.20 -23.71 -19.07
CA ALA A 332 -11.90 -23.62 -20.36
C ALA A 332 -13.44 -23.68 -20.27
N ALA A 333 -13.99 -24.12 -19.13
CA ALA A 333 -15.42 -24.11 -18.85
C ALA A 333 -15.86 -22.89 -18.01
N ASP A 334 -14.98 -21.89 -17.90
CA ASP A 334 -15.15 -20.67 -17.09
C ASP A 334 -15.38 -20.94 -15.58
N GLU A 335 -14.99 -22.11 -15.08
CA GLU A 335 -15.02 -22.41 -13.65
C GLU A 335 -13.91 -21.64 -12.92
N ILE A 336 -14.26 -20.98 -11.82
CA ILE A 336 -13.32 -20.17 -11.03
C ILE A 336 -12.46 -21.07 -10.14
N ALA A 337 -11.22 -21.29 -10.57
CA ALA A 337 -10.23 -22.03 -9.80
C ALA A 337 -9.75 -21.23 -8.58
N ALA A 338 -9.50 -19.93 -8.76
CA ALA A 338 -9.07 -19.01 -7.70
C ALA A 338 -9.48 -17.57 -8.07
N SER A 339 -9.86 -16.74 -7.10
CA SER A 339 -10.18 -15.33 -7.36
C SER A 339 -9.78 -14.38 -6.24
N TRP A 340 -9.60 -13.12 -6.63
CA TRP A 340 -9.32 -11.98 -5.76
C TRP A 340 -10.27 -10.83 -6.10
N THR A 341 -10.93 -10.27 -5.10
CA THR A 341 -11.83 -9.12 -5.30
C THR A 341 -11.05 -7.82 -5.37
N PHE A 342 -11.53 -6.82 -6.12
CA PHE A 342 -10.90 -5.49 -6.15
C PHE A 342 -10.79 -4.87 -4.76
N LYS A 343 -11.81 -5.02 -3.92
CA LYS A 343 -11.79 -4.54 -2.53
C LYS A 343 -10.63 -5.11 -1.73
N GLY A 344 -10.42 -6.43 -1.81
CA GLY A 344 -9.30 -7.09 -1.13
C GLY A 344 -7.95 -6.63 -1.66
N LEU A 345 -7.79 -6.61 -2.99
CA LEU A 345 -6.55 -6.19 -3.64
C LEU A 345 -6.19 -4.74 -3.36
N MET A 346 -7.18 -3.83 -3.39
CA MET A 346 -7.01 -2.41 -3.09
C MET A 346 -6.57 -2.21 -1.64
N ALA A 347 -7.14 -2.96 -0.69
CA ALA A 347 -6.71 -2.91 0.71
C ALA A 347 -5.26 -3.40 0.89
N HIS A 348 -4.81 -4.38 0.09
CA HIS A 348 -3.41 -4.82 0.10
C HIS A 348 -2.45 -3.83 -0.57
N TRP A 349 -2.85 -3.26 -1.70
CA TRP A 349 -2.04 -2.31 -2.47
C TRP A 349 -1.78 -1.03 -1.67
N ASN A 350 -2.83 -0.48 -1.07
CA ASN A 350 -2.78 0.87 -0.55
C ASN A 350 -2.08 1.01 0.81
N ARG A 351 -2.02 -0.07 1.61
CA ARG A 351 -1.31 -0.03 2.90
C ARG A 351 0.23 0.02 2.75
N LYS A 352 0.79 -0.47 1.63
CA LYS A 352 2.25 -0.64 1.46
C LYS A 352 2.96 0.32 0.49
N HIS A 353 2.26 0.90 -0.48
CA HIS A 353 2.94 1.35 -1.71
C HIS A 353 2.84 2.84 -2.04
N ALA A 354 2.42 3.69 -1.09
CA ALA A 354 2.38 5.14 -1.30
C ALA A 354 3.69 5.68 -1.90
N GLN A 355 4.82 5.23 -1.34
CA GLN A 355 6.18 5.52 -1.76
C GLN A 355 7.07 4.28 -1.49
N ALA A 356 8.04 4.03 -2.37
CA ALA A 356 8.93 2.87 -2.26
C ALA A 356 10.36 3.18 -2.72
N ALA A 357 11.34 2.63 -2.01
CA ALA A 357 12.75 2.69 -2.36
C ALA A 357 13.27 1.29 -2.73
N TYR A 358 13.78 1.15 -3.95
CA TYR A 358 14.33 -0.11 -4.45
C TYR A 358 15.86 -0.08 -4.40
N VAL A 359 16.44 -0.91 -3.54
CA VAL A 359 17.87 -0.92 -3.22
C VAL A 359 18.55 -2.17 -3.80
N PRO A 360 19.49 -2.03 -4.75
CA PRO A 360 20.21 -3.16 -5.30
C PRO A 360 21.20 -3.72 -4.28
N SER A 361 21.46 -5.03 -4.34
CA SER A 361 22.51 -5.64 -3.54
C SER A 361 23.25 -6.78 -4.25
N LEU A 362 24.48 -7.03 -3.80
CA LEU A 362 25.25 -8.23 -4.06
C LEU A 362 25.19 -9.15 -2.85
N SER A 363 25.43 -10.44 -3.09
CA SER A 363 25.53 -11.44 -2.03
C SER A 363 26.75 -12.34 -2.27
N ARG A 364 27.38 -12.79 -1.18
CA ARG A 364 28.45 -13.80 -1.18
C ARG A 364 28.28 -14.78 -0.02
N THR A 365 28.93 -15.93 -0.12
CA THR A 365 28.92 -17.01 0.89
C THR A 365 30.22 -17.82 0.76
N PRO A 366 30.80 -18.39 1.83
CA PRO A 366 30.39 -18.37 3.25
C PRO A 366 31.25 -17.44 4.17
N PRO A 367 30.70 -16.83 5.24
CA PRO A 367 29.27 -16.80 5.63
C PRO A 367 28.44 -15.90 4.70
N PRO A 368 27.09 -15.96 4.74
CA PRO A 368 26.27 -15.08 3.93
C PRO A 368 26.49 -13.61 4.30
N GLU A 369 26.90 -12.81 3.32
CA GLU A 369 27.09 -11.37 3.45
C GLU A 369 26.42 -10.65 2.27
N TYR A 370 25.99 -9.41 2.52
CA TYR A 370 25.36 -8.56 1.52
C TYR A 370 26.06 -7.21 1.44
N SER A 371 26.18 -6.70 0.23
CA SER A 371 26.61 -5.32 -0.02
C SER A 371 25.53 -4.62 -0.82
N TYR A 372 25.22 -3.37 -0.47
CA TYR A 372 24.16 -2.58 -1.11
C TYR A 372 24.77 -1.62 -2.12
N GLY A 373 24.08 -1.32 -3.21
CA GLY A 373 24.59 -0.45 -4.27
C GLY A 373 24.16 1.01 -4.10
N ALA A 374 24.96 1.92 -4.65
CA ALA A 374 24.70 3.37 -4.56
C ALA A 374 23.53 3.86 -5.40
N GLN A 375 22.99 3.05 -6.32
CA GLN A 375 21.92 3.46 -7.23
C GLN A 375 20.56 3.02 -6.69
N VAL A 376 19.81 3.95 -6.10
CA VAL A 376 18.49 3.70 -5.52
C VAL A 376 17.41 4.25 -6.44
N LEU A 377 16.42 3.42 -6.78
CA LEU A 377 15.21 3.87 -7.48
C LEU A 377 14.17 4.26 -6.43
N LEU A 378 13.80 5.53 -6.41
CA LEU A 378 12.69 6.06 -5.61
C LEU A 378 11.45 6.16 -6.49
N CYS A 379 10.33 5.73 -5.93
CA CYS A 379 9.04 5.71 -6.59
C CYS A 379 7.98 6.29 -5.65
N GLU A 380 7.16 7.22 -6.13
CA GLU A 380 6.19 7.94 -5.31
C GLU A 380 4.84 8.04 -6.04
N GLU A 381 3.76 8.21 -5.28
CA GLU A 381 2.40 8.41 -5.80
C GLU A 381 1.91 7.22 -6.64
N THR A 382 1.74 6.06 -6.01
CA THR A 382 1.04 4.93 -6.64
C THR A 382 -0.48 5.09 -6.56
N ASP A 383 -1.18 4.36 -7.44
CA ASP A 383 -2.63 4.22 -7.41
C ASP A 383 -3.04 2.81 -7.83
N PHE A 384 -4.12 2.28 -7.25
CA PHE A 384 -4.64 0.96 -7.62
C PHE A 384 -5.05 0.87 -9.10
N LEU A 385 -5.45 1.98 -9.73
CA LEU A 385 -5.72 2.03 -11.16
C LEU A 385 -4.47 1.85 -12.02
N LEU A 386 -3.30 2.30 -11.56
CA LEU A 386 -2.02 2.03 -12.24
C LEU A 386 -1.71 0.54 -12.20
N PHE A 387 -1.94 -0.10 -11.06
CA PHE A 387 -1.81 -1.55 -10.92
C PHE A 387 -2.76 -2.30 -11.88
N LEU A 388 -4.05 -1.94 -11.93
CA LEU A 388 -5.02 -2.59 -12.82
C LEU A 388 -4.67 -2.40 -14.29
N LYS A 389 -4.24 -1.19 -14.69
CA LYS A 389 -3.77 -0.90 -16.04
C LYS A 389 -2.55 -1.74 -16.41
N ALA A 390 -1.58 -1.85 -15.51
CA ALA A 390 -0.38 -2.63 -15.75
C ALA A 390 -0.68 -4.14 -15.79
N PHE A 391 -1.68 -4.61 -15.03
CA PHE A 391 -2.12 -6.00 -15.08
C PHE A 391 -2.90 -6.33 -16.36
N SER A 392 -3.80 -5.45 -16.78
CA SER A 392 -4.61 -5.65 -18.00
C SER A 392 -3.74 -5.69 -19.26
N THR A 393 -2.59 -5.03 -19.24
CA THR A 393 -1.62 -4.98 -20.34
C THR A 393 -0.48 -6.01 -20.23
N GLY A 394 -0.47 -6.84 -19.17
CA GLY A 394 0.51 -7.91 -18.98
C GLY A 394 1.87 -7.48 -18.41
N THR A 395 2.05 -6.20 -18.08
CA THR A 395 3.24 -5.66 -17.39
C THR A 395 3.36 -6.24 -15.98
N VAL A 396 2.25 -6.20 -15.22
CA VAL A 396 2.12 -6.91 -13.95
C VAL A 396 1.49 -8.27 -14.20
N TYR A 397 1.97 -9.29 -13.50
CA TYR A 397 1.49 -10.64 -13.65
C TYR A 397 1.43 -11.37 -12.31
N TYR A 398 0.57 -12.37 -12.24
CA TYR A 398 0.50 -13.33 -11.15
C TYR A 398 1.49 -14.47 -11.40
N ASP A 399 2.33 -14.76 -10.40
CA ASP A 399 3.41 -15.75 -10.42
C ASP A 399 3.36 -16.63 -9.16
N PRO A 400 2.40 -17.56 -9.10
CA PRO A 400 2.29 -18.48 -7.98
C PRO A 400 3.48 -19.42 -7.90
N ALA A 401 3.84 -19.79 -6.67
CA ALA A 401 4.72 -20.92 -6.40
C ALA A 401 4.12 -21.78 -5.28
N VAL A 402 2.86 -22.20 -5.48
CA VAL A 402 2.13 -23.05 -4.55
C VAL A 402 2.56 -24.49 -4.80
N LYS A 403 2.77 -25.26 -3.73
CA LYS A 403 3.07 -26.68 -3.85
C LYS A 403 2.55 -27.49 -2.67
N ILE A 404 2.38 -28.78 -2.91
CA ILE A 404 2.09 -29.80 -1.92
C ILE A 404 3.15 -30.88 -2.03
N GLU A 405 3.77 -31.25 -0.92
CA GLU A 405 4.72 -32.36 -0.81
C GLU A 405 4.08 -33.43 0.08
N LYS A 406 4.38 -34.72 -0.16
CA LYS A 406 3.72 -35.84 0.53
C LYS A 406 2.20 -35.83 0.33
N ALA A 407 1.77 -35.55 -0.89
CA ALA A 407 0.37 -35.32 -1.24
C ALA A 407 -0.55 -36.51 -0.89
N SER A 408 -0.02 -37.73 -0.95
CA SER A 408 -0.75 -38.97 -0.65
C SER A 408 -0.79 -39.32 0.84
N SER A 409 -0.10 -38.56 1.69
CA SER A 409 -0.02 -38.83 3.13
C SER A 409 -1.22 -38.27 3.90
N ALA A 410 -1.43 -38.77 5.13
CA ALA A 410 -2.46 -38.24 6.02
C ALA A 410 -2.22 -36.77 6.46
N LYS A 411 -1.00 -36.24 6.27
CA LYS A 411 -0.60 -34.87 6.63
C LYS A 411 0.29 -34.27 5.54
N PRO A 412 -0.28 -33.82 4.42
CA PRO A 412 0.49 -33.24 3.34
C PRO A 412 1.11 -31.89 3.71
N ASP A 413 2.31 -31.64 3.19
CA ASP A 413 3.08 -30.43 3.45
C ASP A 413 2.80 -29.38 2.36
N ILE A 414 1.87 -28.46 2.64
CA ILE A 414 1.48 -27.38 1.70
C ILE A 414 2.33 -26.13 1.94
N LYS A 415 2.94 -25.61 0.87
CA LYS A 415 3.61 -24.31 0.85
C LYS A 415 2.90 -23.38 -0.12
N ARG A 416 2.41 -22.26 0.42
CA ARG A 416 1.67 -21.26 -0.34
C ARG A 416 2.59 -20.11 -0.70
N ARG A 417 2.45 -19.62 -1.93
CA ARG A 417 3.10 -18.41 -2.39
C ARG A 417 2.32 -17.82 -3.54
N SER A 418 1.41 -16.92 -3.21
CA SER A 418 0.66 -16.11 -4.17
C SER A 418 1.43 -14.80 -4.39
N GLN A 419 2.00 -14.54 -5.57
CA GLN A 419 2.80 -13.32 -5.82
C GLN A 419 2.31 -12.56 -7.03
N PHE A 420 2.12 -11.25 -6.88
CA PHE A 420 2.00 -10.32 -8.00
C PHE A 420 3.35 -9.67 -8.25
N ARG A 421 3.81 -9.70 -9.49
CA ARG A 421 5.18 -9.36 -9.85
C ARG A 421 5.25 -8.47 -11.07
N VAL A 422 6.37 -7.77 -11.18
CA VAL A 422 6.71 -6.90 -12.30
C VAL A 422 8.22 -6.95 -12.55
N ALA A 423 8.64 -6.71 -13.79
CA ALA A 423 10.05 -6.52 -14.06
C ALA A 423 10.53 -5.17 -13.50
N HIS A 424 11.79 -5.08 -13.08
CA HIS A 424 12.35 -3.83 -12.56
C HIS A 424 12.30 -2.68 -13.59
N ALA A 425 12.47 -2.99 -14.88
CA ALA A 425 12.43 -1.99 -15.95
C ALA A 425 11.06 -1.33 -16.10
N ASP A 426 9.99 -2.01 -15.66
CA ASP A 426 8.62 -1.53 -15.79
C ASP A 426 8.05 -0.97 -14.48
N LEU A 427 8.83 -0.97 -13.40
CA LEU A 427 8.39 -0.48 -12.08
C LEU A 427 7.85 0.95 -12.15
N ALA A 428 8.54 1.83 -12.89
CA ALA A 428 8.18 3.24 -13.03
C ALA A 428 6.74 3.44 -13.56
N GLN A 429 6.18 2.47 -14.28
CA GLN A 429 4.80 2.54 -14.80
C GLN A 429 3.74 2.43 -13.70
N LEU A 430 4.11 1.99 -12.49
CA LEU A 430 3.22 1.81 -11.34
C LEU A 430 3.18 3.04 -10.41
N TYR A 431 3.86 4.12 -10.78
CA TYR A 431 4.02 5.32 -9.97
C TYR A 431 3.91 6.57 -10.84
N GLN A 432 3.40 7.66 -10.30
CA GLN A 432 3.32 8.93 -11.03
C GLN A 432 4.69 9.64 -11.07
N ARG A 433 5.51 9.46 -10.01
CA ARG A 433 6.86 10.00 -9.95
C ARG A 433 7.86 8.90 -9.67
N ASN A 434 9.02 8.99 -10.31
CA ASN A 434 10.15 8.13 -10.02
C ASN A 434 11.45 8.86 -10.32
N GLU A 435 12.51 8.51 -9.61
CA GLU A 435 13.85 8.99 -9.88
C GLU A 435 14.91 7.98 -9.44
N ILE A 436 16.07 8.08 -10.05
CA ILE A 436 17.25 7.32 -9.66
C ILE A 436 18.18 8.27 -8.91
N VAL A 437 18.43 7.96 -7.64
CA VAL A 437 19.36 8.73 -6.79
C VAL A 437 20.67 7.94 -6.65
N LEU A 438 21.78 8.65 -6.80
CA LEU A 438 23.11 8.13 -6.49
C LEU A 438 23.51 8.54 -5.07
N LEU A 439 23.80 7.55 -4.24
CA LEU A 439 24.33 7.73 -2.89
C LEU A 439 25.83 8.06 -2.96
N LEU A 440 26.14 9.30 -3.37
CA LEU A 440 27.52 9.83 -3.36
C LEU A 440 27.93 10.29 -1.96
#